data_AF-X1KEC5-F1
#
_entry.id   AF-X1KEC5-F1
#
_cell.length_a   1.000
_cell.length_b   1.000
_cell.length_c   1.000
_cell.angle_alpha   90.00
_cell.angle_beta   90.00
_cell.angle_gamma   90.00
#
_symmetry.space_group_name_H-M   'P 1'
#
loop_
_entity.id
_entity.type
_entity.pdbx_description
1 polymer ?
#
loop_
_entity_poly.entity_id
_entity_poly.type
_entity_poly.pdbx_seq_one_letter_code
_entity_poly.pdbx_strand_id
1 'polypeptide(L)'
;MENTRRDFIKKVAVGTAGVTLGGIGLSAKSYARILGANDRVNVGIVGFSDRARGALIPAFIRNQKQLNFDITGVSDIWNRRREE
;
A
#
# COMPACT_ATOMS: atom_id res chain seq x y z
N MET A 1 -36.90 1.18 -6.22
CA MET A 1 -35.70 1.92 -6.66
C MET A 1 -34.89 1.00 -7.55
N GLU A 2 -34.92 1.20 -8.86
CA GLU A 2 -34.05 0.44 -9.77
C GLU A 2 -32.62 0.96 -9.64
N ASN A 3 -31.69 0.10 -9.19
CA ASN A 3 -30.26 0.40 -9.19
C ASN A 3 -29.69 0.12 -10.59
N THR A 4 -29.80 1.09 -11.49
CA THR A 4 -29.21 0.96 -12.82
C THR A 4 -27.69 1.14 -12.76
N ARG A 5 -26.95 0.51 -13.70
CA ARG A 5 -25.48 0.71 -13.81
C ARG A 5 -25.11 2.19 -13.95
N ARG A 6 -25.97 2.98 -14.61
CA ARG A 6 -25.77 4.43 -14.79
C ARG A 6 -25.90 5.18 -13.46
N ASP A 7 -26.85 4.80 -12.61
CA ASP A 7 -26.98 5.39 -11.27
C ASP A 7 -25.82 4.97 -10.35
N PHE A 8 -25.32 3.75 -10.49
CA PHE A 8 -24.10 3.31 -9.81
C PHE A 8 -22.88 4.15 -10.24
N ILE A 9 -22.66 4.31 -11.54
CA ILE A 9 -21.54 5.12 -12.06
C ILE A 9 -21.67 6.59 -11.62
N LYS A 10 -22.86 7.18 -11.63
CA LYS A 10 -23.08 8.55 -11.14
C LYS A 10 -22.79 8.68 -9.65
N LYS A 11 -23.26 7.73 -8.82
CA LYS A 11 -23.00 7.73 -7.38
C LYS A 11 -21.52 7.55 -7.06
N VAL A 12 -20.83 6.66 -7.78
CA VAL A 12 -19.38 6.46 -7.65
C VAL A 12 -18.61 7.70 -8.13
N ALA A 13 -18.98 8.31 -9.25
CA ALA A 13 -18.33 9.51 -9.75
C ALA A 13 -18.50 10.71 -8.79
N VAL A 14 -19.71 10.92 -8.25
CA VAL A 14 -19.98 11.98 -7.26
C VAL A 14 -19.31 11.67 -5.93
N GLY A 15 -19.29 10.41 -5.48
CA GLY A 15 -18.57 10.00 -4.27
C GLY A 15 -17.06 10.21 -4.38
N THR A 16 -16.46 9.81 -5.50
CA THR A 16 -15.02 10.00 -5.76
C THR A 16 -14.68 11.49 -5.92
N ALA A 17 -15.49 12.27 -6.62
CA ALA A 17 -15.30 13.72 -6.75
C ALA A 17 -15.50 14.46 -5.41
N GLY A 18 -16.41 13.99 -4.57
CA GLY A 18 -16.62 14.52 -3.22
C GLY A 18 -15.42 14.25 -2.29
N VAL A 19 -14.78 13.09 -2.42
CA VAL A 19 -13.55 12.75 -1.68
C VAL A 19 -12.33 13.51 -2.18
N THR A 20 -12.26 13.83 -3.48
CA THR A 20 -11.13 14.59 -4.05
C THR A 20 -11.25 16.10 -3.84
N LEU A 21 -12.47 16.67 -3.89
CA LEU A 21 -12.71 18.11 -3.71
C LEU A 21 -12.88 18.51 -2.24
N GLY A 22 -13.49 17.65 -1.42
CA GLY A 22 -13.70 17.91 0.00
C GLY A 22 -12.54 17.38 0.83
N GLY A 23 -11.36 18.03 0.75
CA GLY A 23 -10.06 17.68 1.37
C GLY A 23 -10.01 17.43 2.88
N ILE A 24 -10.96 16.69 3.43
CA ILE A 24 -11.11 16.31 4.81
C ILE A 24 -10.37 14.98 4.98
N GLY A 25 -9.05 15.04 5.12
CA GLY A 25 -8.28 13.97 5.77
C GLY A 25 -7.21 13.23 4.95
N LEU A 26 -7.00 13.52 3.67
CA LEU A 26 -5.92 12.88 2.89
C LEU A 26 -4.76 13.87 2.70
N SER A 27 -3.67 13.69 3.44
CA SER A 27 -2.45 14.49 3.24
C SER A 27 -1.89 14.30 1.81
N ALA A 28 -1.09 15.25 1.31
CA ALA A 28 -0.41 15.11 0.02
C ALA A 28 0.40 13.80 -0.10
N LYS A 29 0.91 13.29 1.03
CA LYS A 29 1.57 11.97 1.15
C LYS A 29 0.62 10.79 0.92
N SER A 30 -0.66 10.94 1.18
CA SER A 30 -1.69 9.95 0.85
C SER A 30 -2.03 9.99 -0.64
N TYR A 31 -2.17 11.19 -1.23
CA TYR A 31 -2.38 11.34 -2.67
C TYR A 31 -1.23 10.76 -3.51
N ALA A 32 0.02 11.02 -3.11
CA ALA A 32 1.20 10.44 -3.76
C ALA A 32 1.25 8.90 -3.68
N ARG A 33 0.58 8.28 -2.69
CA ARG A 33 0.46 6.82 -2.57
C ARG A 33 -0.65 6.23 -3.45
N ILE A 34 -1.62 7.02 -3.90
CA ILE A 34 -2.74 6.56 -4.76
C ILE A 34 -2.24 6.37 -6.20
N LEU A 35 -1.40 7.29 -6.69
CA LEU A 35 -0.80 7.19 -8.02
C LEU A 35 0.13 5.96 -8.09
N GLY A 36 -0.16 5.05 -9.02
CA GLY A 36 0.57 3.80 -9.20
C GLY A 36 0.31 2.73 -8.13
N ALA A 37 -0.68 2.93 -7.25
CA ALA A 37 -1.03 1.96 -6.21
C ALA A 37 -1.45 0.60 -6.79
N ASN A 38 -2.17 0.61 -7.92
CA ASN A 38 -2.63 -0.61 -8.59
C ASN A 38 -1.50 -1.36 -9.32
N ASP A 39 -0.40 -0.68 -9.62
CA ASP A 39 0.76 -1.27 -10.31
C ASP A 39 1.78 -1.86 -9.32
N ARG A 40 1.64 -1.54 -8.02
CA ARG A 40 2.61 -1.89 -6.98
C ARG A 40 2.30 -3.24 -6.36
N VAL A 41 3.32 -4.10 -6.27
CA VAL A 41 3.22 -5.36 -5.55
C VAL A 41 3.63 -5.16 -4.09
N ASN A 42 2.70 -5.42 -3.18
CA ASN A 42 2.94 -5.34 -1.74
C ASN A 42 3.41 -6.69 -1.20
N VAL A 43 4.51 -6.70 -0.45
CA VAL A 43 5.15 -7.90 0.10
C VAL A 43 5.16 -7.85 1.61
N GLY A 44 4.71 -8.94 2.23
CA GLY A 44 4.87 -9.18 3.66
C GLY A 44 6.04 -10.13 3.93
N ILE A 45 6.85 -9.82 4.95
CA ILE A 45 7.94 -10.70 5.40
C ILE A 45 7.41 -11.60 6.51
N VAL A 46 7.57 -12.92 6.38
CA VAL A 46 7.28 -13.89 7.45
C VAL A 46 8.60 -14.48 7.93
N GLY A 47 8.93 -14.24 9.20
CA GLY A 47 10.19 -14.62 9.82
C GLY A 47 11.29 -13.58 9.57
N PHE A 48 11.58 -12.78 10.58
CA PHE A 48 12.66 -11.79 10.61
C PHE A 48 13.82 -12.29 11.46
N SER A 49 14.95 -12.54 10.81
CA SER A 49 16.19 -13.00 11.44
C SER A 49 17.40 -12.49 10.64
N ASP A 50 18.60 -12.99 10.96
CA ASP A 50 19.85 -12.49 10.39
C ASP A 50 19.90 -12.60 8.86
N ARG A 51 19.33 -13.65 8.27
CA ARG A 51 19.26 -13.78 6.80
C ARG A 51 18.37 -12.72 6.18
N ALA A 52 17.22 -12.44 6.79
CA ALA A 52 16.31 -11.41 6.32
C ALA A 52 16.99 -10.04 6.38
N ARG A 53 17.61 -9.72 7.53
CA ARG A 53 18.33 -8.46 7.77
C ARG A 53 19.56 -8.28 6.88
N GLY A 54 20.41 -9.30 6.76
CA GLY A 54 21.71 -9.21 6.10
C GLY A 54 21.71 -9.45 4.59
N ALA A 55 20.76 -10.23 4.07
CA ALA A 55 20.76 -10.62 2.66
C ALA A 55 19.47 -10.26 1.93
N LEU A 56 18.32 -10.69 2.45
CA LEU A 56 17.05 -10.64 1.70
C LEU A 56 16.52 -9.21 1.59
N ILE A 57 16.44 -8.47 2.70
CA ILE A 57 15.97 -7.08 2.70
C ILE A 57 16.92 -6.18 1.88
N PRO A 58 18.25 -6.23 2.04
CA PRO A 58 19.15 -5.46 1.18
C PRO A 58 18.99 -5.79 -0.31
N ALA A 59 18.85 -7.07 -0.67
CA ALA A 59 18.62 -7.46 -2.06
C ALA A 59 17.27 -6.95 -2.59
N PHE A 60 16.22 -7.03 -1.79
CA PHE A 60 14.90 -6.49 -2.11
C PHE A 60 14.99 -4.98 -2.34
N ILE A 61 15.56 -4.22 -1.40
CA ILE A 61 15.66 -2.76 -1.45
C ILE A 61 16.41 -2.28 -2.70
N ARG A 62 17.45 -3.01 -3.12
CA ARG A 62 18.19 -2.69 -4.36
C ARG A 62 17.33 -2.76 -5.62
N ASN A 63 16.32 -3.65 -5.65
CA ASN A 63 15.50 -3.90 -6.83
C ASN A 63 14.07 -3.33 -6.73
N GLN A 64 13.61 -2.95 -5.53
CA GLN A 64 12.21 -2.63 -5.25
C GLN A 64 11.64 -1.51 -6.12
N LYS A 65 12.45 -0.48 -6.43
CA LYS A 65 12.01 0.66 -7.25
C LYS A 65 11.82 0.26 -8.71
N GLN A 66 12.79 -0.47 -9.27
CA GLN A 66 12.77 -0.90 -10.67
C GLN A 66 11.64 -1.90 -10.93
N LEU A 67 11.38 -2.80 -9.97
CA LEU A 67 10.36 -3.84 -10.10
C LEU A 67 8.98 -3.40 -9.61
N ASN A 68 8.88 -2.22 -8.97
CA ASN A 68 7.67 -1.69 -8.33
C ASN A 68 7.10 -2.59 -7.20
N PHE A 69 7.99 -3.04 -6.32
CA PHE A 69 7.63 -3.79 -5.11
C PHE A 69 7.78 -2.91 -3.88
N ASP A 70 7.05 -3.22 -2.82
CA ASP A 70 7.19 -2.55 -1.52
C ASP A 70 6.95 -3.51 -0.36
N ILE A 71 7.71 -3.35 0.73
CA ILE A 71 7.51 -4.13 1.95
C ILE A 71 6.54 -3.38 2.84
N THR A 72 5.38 -3.98 3.10
CA THR A 72 4.30 -3.33 3.86
C THR A 72 4.15 -3.84 5.28
N GLY A 73 4.81 -4.93 5.63
CA GLY A 73 4.73 -5.50 6.97
C GLY A 73 5.71 -6.63 7.23
N VAL A 74 5.86 -6.93 8.51
CA VAL A 74 6.66 -8.04 9.02
C VAL A 74 5.84 -8.83 10.03
N SER A 75 5.91 -10.15 9.93
CA SER A 75 5.32 -11.11 10.86
C SER A 75 6.44 -11.97 11.44
N ASP A 76 6.53 -12.02 12.76
CA ASP A 76 7.44 -12.91 13.47
C ASP A 76 6.77 -13.36 14.77
N ILE A 77 7.09 -14.58 15.22
CA ILE A 77 6.63 -15.14 16.49
C ILE A 77 7.39 -14.52 17.69
N TRP A 78 8.58 -13.95 17.45
CA TRP A 78 9.42 -13.33 18.46
C TRP A 78 9.22 -11.81 18.45
N ASN A 79 8.61 -11.26 19.50
CA ASN A 79 8.48 -9.81 19.69
C ASN A 79 9.84 -9.12 19.89
N ARG A 80 10.80 -9.78 20.57
CA ARG A 80 12.12 -9.21 20.88
C ARG A 80 12.84 -8.63 19.66
N ARG A 81 12.80 -9.33 18.52
CA ARG A 81 13.46 -8.88 17.28
C ARG A 81 12.78 -7.71 16.58
N ARG A 82 11.54 -7.40 16.96
CA ARG A 82 10.81 -6.21 16.51
C ARG A 82 11.13 -4.99 17.39
N GLU A 83 11.45 -5.25 18.66
CA GLU A 83 11.77 -4.23 19.66
C GLU A 83 13.25 -3.80 19.64
N GLU A 84 14.15 -4.70 19.21
CA GLU A 84 15.58 -4.44 18.90
C GLU A 84 15.79 -3.65 17.60
#